data_AF-A0A1Z9XAV0-F1
#
_entry.id   AF-A0A1Z9XAV0-F1
#
_cell.length_a   1.000
_cell.length_b   1.000
_cell.length_c   1.000
_cell.angle_alpha   90.00
_cell.angle_beta   90.00
_cell.angle_gamma   90.00
#
_symmetry.space_group_name_H-M   'P 1'
#
loop_
_entity.id
_entity.type
_entity.pdbx_description
1 polymer ?
#
loop_
_entity_poly.entity_id
_entity_poly.type
_entity_poly.pdbx_seq_one_letter_code
_entity_poly.pdbx_strand_id
1 'polypeptide(L)'
;MGMFSYMDKITGEQICGGDEVRLYRLVKGNVVEEMRGIYNCYGAVDVEDQTYHAVLVEGKMKSVTDEMRNAISFSGDIWLSDEWGEIVGEHFCEDESSGICAILESNYHSGFTPTERSLDDPDQGWRQEVEEDDWEDEDEEDEAGDWEDEEDEDALEIDNSAYGEY
;
A
#
# COMPACT_ATOMS: atom_id res chain seq x y z
N MET A 1 10.96 19.61 6.39
CA MET A 1 10.70 19.23 4.98
C MET A 1 9.36 18.52 4.97
N GLY A 2 8.54 18.73 3.93
CA GLY A 2 7.30 17.97 3.75
C GLY A 2 7.61 16.51 3.40
N MET A 3 6.62 15.63 3.54
CA MET A 3 6.72 14.25 3.06
C MET A 3 6.75 14.25 1.53
N PHE A 4 7.55 13.36 0.95
CA PHE A 4 7.36 12.98 -0.45
C PHE A 4 6.31 11.87 -0.46
N SER A 5 5.22 12.06 -1.19
CA SER A 5 4.20 11.04 -1.36
C SER A 5 3.81 10.96 -2.82
N TYR A 6 3.50 9.75 -3.27
CA TYR A 6 3.23 9.44 -4.67
C TYR A 6 1.91 8.73 -4.81
N MET A 7 1.31 8.87 -5.98
CA MET A 7 0.22 7.99 -6.41
C MET A 7 0.80 6.71 -7.02
N ASP A 8 0.21 5.56 -6.68
CA ASP A 8 0.52 4.27 -7.29
C ASP A 8 0.36 4.38 -8.81
N LYS A 9 1.41 4.05 -9.56
CA LYS A 9 1.39 4.23 -11.02
C LYS A 9 0.35 3.33 -11.71
N ILE A 10 -0.09 2.25 -11.08
CA ILE A 10 -1.01 1.27 -11.66
C ILE A 10 -2.47 1.63 -11.34
N THR A 11 -2.81 1.83 -10.07
CA THR A 11 -4.20 2.05 -9.63
C THR A 11 -4.53 3.53 -9.42
N GLY A 12 -3.53 4.37 -9.18
CA GLY A 12 -3.73 5.76 -8.76
C GLY A 12 -4.10 5.90 -7.29
N GLU A 13 -3.92 4.87 -6.47
CA GLU A 13 -4.10 4.94 -5.01
C GLU A 13 -2.95 5.71 -4.35
N GLN A 14 -3.18 6.28 -3.16
CA GLN A 14 -2.14 6.96 -2.40
C GLN A 14 -1.15 5.95 -1.79
N ILE A 15 0.15 6.21 -1.97
CA ILE A 15 1.22 5.47 -1.28
C ILE A 15 1.58 6.19 0.02
N CYS A 16 1.42 5.49 1.14
CA CYS A 16 1.68 6.02 2.47
C CYS A 16 2.94 5.41 3.09
N GLY A 17 3.46 6.07 4.13
CA GLY A 17 4.52 5.48 4.95
C GLY A 17 4.13 4.13 5.53
N GLY A 18 5.03 3.16 5.47
CA GLY A 18 4.75 1.80 5.92
C GLY A 18 4.20 0.87 4.83
N ASP A 19 3.81 1.39 3.66
CA ASP A 19 3.38 0.54 2.55
C ASP A 19 4.58 -0.19 1.92
N GLU A 20 4.36 -1.43 1.49
CA GLU A 20 5.33 -2.15 0.67
C GLU A 20 5.30 -1.61 -0.75
N VAL A 21 6.44 -1.09 -1.20
CA VAL A 21 6.55 -0.40 -2.49
C VAL A 21 7.69 -0.92 -3.32
N ARG A 22 7.56 -0.63 -4.60
CA ARG A 22 8.62 -0.64 -5.58
C ARG A 22 8.79 0.75 -6.15
N LEU A 23 10.00 1.27 -6.03
CA LEU A 23 10.36 2.57 -6.57
C LEU A 23 11.35 2.39 -7.71
N TYR A 24 11.14 3.14 -8.78
CA TYR A 24 12.01 3.21 -9.94
C TYR A 24 12.46 4.65 -10.15
N ARG A 25 13.77 4.87 -10.32
CA ARG A 25 14.26 6.12 -10.91
C ARG A 25 14.28 5.97 -12.43
N LEU A 26 13.65 6.93 -13.10
CA LEU A 26 13.57 7.03 -14.54
C LEU A 26 14.40 8.21 -15.03
N VAL A 27 15.16 7.98 -16.11
CA VAL A 27 15.82 9.03 -16.87
C VAL A 27 15.47 8.84 -18.33
N LYS A 28 14.70 9.79 -18.88
CA LYS A 28 14.25 9.79 -20.28
C LYS A 28 13.57 8.47 -20.69
N GLY A 29 12.69 7.98 -19.82
CA GLY A 29 11.91 6.76 -20.00
C GLY A 29 12.67 5.45 -19.75
N ASN A 30 13.91 5.51 -19.26
CA ASN A 30 14.70 4.33 -18.92
C ASN A 30 14.82 4.19 -17.40
N VAL A 31 14.61 2.97 -16.90
CA VAL A 31 14.91 2.62 -15.51
C VAL A 31 16.42 2.63 -15.31
N VAL A 32 16.89 3.50 -14.42
CA VAL A 32 18.31 3.59 -14.04
C VAL A 32 18.58 3.02 -12.65
N GLU A 33 17.55 2.91 -11.81
CA GLU A 33 17.64 2.35 -10.46
C GLU A 33 16.27 1.83 -10.02
N GLU A 34 16.26 0.73 -9.26
CA GLU A 34 15.05 0.11 -8.70
C GLU A 34 15.32 -0.30 -7.25
N MET A 35 14.41 0.06 -6.33
CA MET A 35 14.41 -0.41 -4.96
C MET A 35 13.04 -0.95 -4.54
N ARG A 36 13.04 -1.90 -3.60
CA ARG A 36 11.84 -2.49 -3.01
C ARG A 36 11.97 -2.60 -1.50
N GLY A 37 10.88 -2.38 -0.79
CA GLY A 37 10.85 -2.41 0.67
C GLY A 37 9.70 -1.56 1.21
N ILE A 38 9.80 -1.23 2.50
CA ILE A 38 8.82 -0.38 3.18
C ILE A 38 9.09 1.09 2.86
N TYR A 39 8.05 1.82 2.46
CA TYR A 39 8.17 3.22 2.07
C TYR A 39 8.44 4.13 3.27
N ASN A 40 9.47 4.99 3.16
CA ASN A 40 9.95 5.81 4.27
C ASN A 40 9.36 7.24 4.32
N CYS A 41 8.38 7.58 3.47
CA CYS A 41 7.78 8.93 3.32
C CYS A 41 8.71 10.02 2.74
N TYR A 42 9.93 9.70 2.35
CA TYR A 42 10.92 10.66 1.84
C TYR A 42 11.44 10.27 0.45
N GLY A 43 10.62 9.57 -0.33
CA GLY A 43 10.97 9.23 -1.71
C GLY A 43 11.93 8.04 -1.84
N ALA A 44 12.09 7.23 -0.78
CA ALA A 44 12.89 6.02 -0.78
C ALA A 44 12.23 4.92 0.08
N VAL A 45 12.89 3.78 0.19
CA VAL A 45 12.51 2.71 1.14
C VAL A 45 13.40 2.76 2.38
N ASP A 46 12.96 2.18 3.49
CA ASP A 46 13.79 2.04 4.67
C ASP A 46 14.96 1.06 4.42
N VAL A 47 16.15 1.40 4.92
CA VAL A 47 17.36 0.58 4.72
C VAL A 47 17.18 -0.81 5.32
N GLU A 48 16.58 -0.87 6.50
CA GLU A 48 16.40 -2.10 7.28
C GLU A 48 15.40 -3.06 6.63
N ASP A 49 14.42 -2.52 5.90
CA ASP A 49 13.35 -3.27 5.24
C ASP A 49 13.54 -3.41 3.73
N GLN A 50 14.70 -2.99 3.21
CA GLN A 50 14.98 -3.06 1.78
C GLN A 50 15.19 -4.52 1.34
N THR A 51 14.24 -5.05 0.58
CA THR A 51 14.26 -6.43 0.08
C THR A 51 14.99 -6.60 -1.24
N TYR A 52 15.07 -5.53 -2.04
CA TYR A 52 15.76 -5.52 -3.32
C TYR A 52 16.29 -4.13 -3.66
N HIS A 53 17.45 -4.08 -4.32
CA HIS A 53 18.02 -2.86 -4.85
C HIS A 53 18.93 -3.18 -6.04
N ALA A 54 18.75 -2.48 -7.15
CA ALA A 54 19.59 -2.60 -8.33
C ALA A 54 19.77 -1.27 -9.05
N VAL A 55 20.95 -1.09 -9.63
CA VAL A 55 21.33 0.11 -10.39
C VAL A 55 21.82 -0.29 -11.78
N LEU A 56 21.55 0.55 -12.77
CA LEU A 56 21.97 0.35 -14.15
C LEU A 56 23.47 0.64 -14.28
N VAL A 57 24.26 -0.39 -14.58
CA VAL A 57 25.70 -0.27 -14.79
C VAL A 57 26.05 -0.92 -16.13
N GLU A 58 26.65 -0.14 -17.04
CA GLU A 58 27.07 -0.62 -18.37
C GLU A 58 25.91 -1.24 -19.17
N GLY A 59 24.72 -0.65 -19.06
CA GLY A 59 23.51 -1.10 -19.80
C GLY A 59 22.86 -2.35 -19.23
N LYS A 60 23.23 -2.80 -18.01
CA LYS A 60 22.58 -3.92 -17.32
C LYS A 60 22.28 -3.54 -15.88
N MET A 61 21.08 -3.90 -15.40
CA MET A 61 20.75 -3.78 -13.99
C MET A 61 21.63 -4.75 -13.19
N LYS A 62 22.36 -4.21 -12.21
CA LYS A 62 23.18 -4.98 -11.27
C LYS A 62 22.63 -4.76 -9.88
N SER A 63 22.43 -5.85 -9.14
CA SER A 63 22.04 -5.77 -7.73
C SER A 63 23.12 -5.06 -6.93
N VAL A 64 22.67 -4.17 -6.05
CA VAL A 64 23.53 -3.39 -5.18
C VAL A 64 24.14 -4.30 -4.11
N THR A 65 25.45 -4.21 -3.93
CA THR A 65 26.19 -4.92 -2.87
C THR A 65 26.47 -4.00 -1.69
N ASP A 66 26.83 -4.57 -0.54
CA ASP A 66 27.25 -3.78 0.63
C ASP A 66 28.48 -2.94 0.33
N GLU A 67 29.40 -3.40 -0.52
CA GLU A 67 30.54 -2.62 -0.98
C GLU A 67 30.10 -1.36 -1.74
N MET A 68 29.09 -1.48 -2.61
CA MET A 68 28.52 -0.35 -3.34
C MET A 68 27.85 0.65 -2.40
N ARG A 69 27.10 0.17 -1.39
CA ARG A 69 26.51 1.05 -0.35
C ARG A 69 27.58 1.77 0.45
N ASN A 70 28.57 1.03 0.95
CA ASN A 70 29.63 1.57 1.80
C ASN A 70 30.56 2.53 1.07
N ALA A 71 30.63 2.46 -0.26
CA ALA A 71 31.39 3.41 -1.07
C ALA A 71 30.75 4.82 -1.08
N ILE A 72 29.47 4.93 -0.73
CA ILE A 72 28.71 6.18 -0.77
C ILE A 72 28.56 6.68 0.66
N SER A 73 29.16 7.85 0.94
CA SER A 73 29.30 8.39 2.30
C SER A 73 28.03 9.08 2.84
N PHE A 74 26.89 8.94 2.15
CA PHE A 74 25.64 9.62 2.50
C PHE A 74 24.73 8.69 3.32
N SER A 75 24.25 9.21 4.46
CA SER A 75 23.57 8.45 5.50
C SER A 75 22.06 8.73 5.58
N GLY A 76 21.37 8.90 4.45
CA GLY A 76 19.95 9.32 4.50
C GLY A 76 19.08 8.83 3.35
N ASP A 77 19.58 8.95 2.11
CA ASP A 77 18.77 8.76 0.91
C ASP A 77 19.41 7.67 0.06
N ILE A 78 18.78 6.48 -0.04
CA ILE A 78 19.42 5.22 -0.48
C ILE A 78 19.77 5.19 -1.98
N TRP A 79 19.30 6.14 -2.78
CA TRP A 79 19.58 6.19 -4.22
C TRP A 79 21.10 6.27 -4.48
N LEU A 80 21.63 5.35 -5.28
CA LEU A 80 23.06 5.26 -5.63
C LEU A 80 23.35 5.74 -7.05
N SER A 81 22.32 5.90 -7.89
CA SER A 81 22.49 6.33 -9.28
C SER A 81 22.77 7.82 -9.43
N ASP A 82 22.43 8.65 -8.44
CA ASP A 82 22.71 10.09 -8.41
C ASP A 82 22.59 10.68 -7.00
N GLU A 83 22.97 11.95 -6.85
CA GLU A 83 22.70 12.71 -5.63
C GLU A 83 21.21 13.09 -5.50
N TRP A 84 20.68 13.08 -4.27
CA TRP A 84 19.26 13.37 -4.02
C TRP A 84 18.78 14.69 -4.63
N GLY A 85 19.63 15.73 -4.62
CA GLY A 85 19.29 17.03 -5.23
C GLY A 85 19.04 16.95 -6.74
N GLU A 86 19.82 16.14 -7.46
CA GLU A 86 19.64 15.92 -8.90
C GLU A 86 18.39 15.07 -9.15
N ILE A 87 18.16 14.03 -8.35
CA ILE A 87 16.96 13.18 -8.45
C ILE A 87 15.68 14.00 -8.26
N VAL A 88 15.66 14.88 -7.24
CA VAL A 88 14.53 15.79 -7.00
C VAL A 88 14.38 16.80 -8.14
N GLY A 89 15.50 17.31 -8.67
CA GLY A 89 15.50 18.19 -9.84
C GLY A 89 14.90 17.54 -11.08
N GLU A 90 15.23 16.28 -11.33
CA GLU A 90 14.64 15.45 -12.39
C GLU A 90 13.15 15.18 -12.12
N HIS A 91 12.78 14.90 -10.87
CA HIS A 91 11.39 14.60 -10.50
C HIS A 91 10.44 15.77 -10.79
N PHE A 92 10.87 17.01 -10.56
CA PHE A 92 10.04 18.20 -10.78
C PHE A 92 10.30 18.91 -12.12
N CYS A 93 11.00 18.27 -13.06
CA CYS A 93 11.15 18.81 -14.40
C CYS A 93 9.86 18.61 -15.24
N GLU A 94 9.74 19.32 -16.36
CA GLU A 94 8.57 19.20 -17.26
C GLU A 94 8.50 17.85 -18.00
N ASP A 95 9.59 17.07 -18.00
CA ASP A 95 9.67 15.76 -18.67
C ASP A 95 9.17 14.64 -17.75
N GLU A 96 7.94 14.19 -17.96
CA GLU A 96 7.31 13.10 -17.22
C GLU A 96 8.03 11.74 -17.38
N SER A 97 8.90 11.59 -18.39
CA SER A 97 9.71 10.39 -18.56
C SER A 97 10.93 10.35 -17.63
N SER A 98 11.16 11.41 -16.84
CA SER A 98 12.22 11.51 -15.85
C SER A 98 11.62 11.76 -14.45
N GLY A 99 12.17 11.10 -13.44
CA GLY A 99 11.71 11.20 -12.05
C GLY A 99 11.51 9.85 -11.37
N ILE A 100 10.64 9.80 -10.36
CA ILE A 100 10.39 8.61 -9.55
C ILE A 100 9.03 8.03 -9.91
N CYS A 101 9.01 6.76 -10.29
CA CYS A 101 7.80 5.98 -10.43
C CYS A 101 7.67 5.06 -9.21
N ALA A 102 6.54 5.17 -8.53
CA ALA A 102 6.23 4.45 -7.30
C ALA A 102 5.04 3.52 -7.53
N ILE A 103 5.18 2.29 -7.06
CA ILE A 103 4.18 1.24 -7.22
C ILE A 103 3.98 0.51 -5.91
N LEU A 104 2.74 0.28 -5.49
CA LEU A 104 2.42 -0.64 -4.40
C LEU A 104 2.78 -2.07 -4.83
N GLU A 105 3.57 -2.79 -4.03
CA GLU A 105 4.03 -4.13 -4.41
C GLU A 105 2.85 -5.10 -4.61
N SER A 106 1.71 -4.88 -3.93
CA SER A 106 0.46 -5.61 -4.13
C SER A 106 -0.14 -5.43 -5.54
N ASN A 107 0.10 -4.29 -6.17
CA ASN A 107 -0.47 -3.92 -7.47
C ASN A 107 0.49 -4.28 -8.62
N TYR A 108 1.76 -4.55 -8.31
CA TYR A 108 2.76 -4.92 -9.31
C TYR A 108 2.42 -6.25 -10.00
N HIS A 109 2.52 -6.26 -11.33
CA HIS A 109 2.41 -7.47 -12.14
C HIS A 109 3.67 -7.69 -12.98
N SER A 110 4.06 -8.96 -13.16
CA SER A 110 5.25 -9.34 -13.91
C SER A 110 5.26 -8.74 -15.32
N GLY A 111 6.41 -8.20 -15.75
CA GLY A 111 6.59 -7.62 -17.08
C GLY A 111 6.22 -6.13 -17.17
N PHE A 112 5.72 -5.53 -16.09
CA PHE A 112 5.58 -4.08 -16.02
C PHE A 112 6.97 -3.40 -16.07
N THR A 113 7.12 -2.40 -16.94
CA THR A 113 8.31 -1.55 -17.02
C THR A 113 7.85 -0.11 -17.16
N PRO A 114 8.07 0.73 -16.13
CA PRO A 114 7.61 2.11 -16.18
C PRO A 114 8.42 2.93 -17.18
N THR A 115 7.73 3.80 -17.92
CA THR A 115 8.33 4.78 -18.83
C THR A 115 8.12 6.22 -18.40
N GLU A 116 7.30 6.42 -17.37
CA GLU A 116 6.91 7.73 -16.84
C GLU A 116 6.83 7.68 -15.32
N ARG A 117 7.11 8.82 -14.67
CA ARG A 117 7.04 8.99 -13.23
C ARG A 117 5.60 8.86 -12.69
N SER A 118 5.49 8.67 -11.38
CA SER A 118 4.21 8.76 -10.68
C SER A 118 3.77 10.21 -10.54
N LEU A 119 2.46 10.42 -10.36
CA LEU A 119 1.92 11.72 -9.99
C LEU A 119 2.22 11.99 -8.51
N ASP A 120 2.33 13.27 -8.17
CA ASP A 120 2.40 13.73 -6.80
C ASP A 120 1.09 13.41 -6.08
N ASP A 121 1.18 12.95 -4.83
CA ASP A 121 0.02 12.81 -3.97
C ASP A 121 -0.39 14.19 -3.41
N PRO A 122 -1.60 14.69 -3.74
CA PRO A 122 -2.07 15.99 -3.25
C PRO A 122 -2.24 16.03 -1.73
N ASP A 123 -2.48 14.88 -1.10
CA ASP A 123 -2.67 14.76 0.34
C ASP A 123 -1.37 14.44 1.07
N GLN A 124 -0.23 14.40 0.37
CA GLN A 124 1.11 14.33 0.98
C GLN A 124 1.30 13.14 1.95
N GLY A 125 0.67 12.00 1.65
CA GLY A 125 0.76 10.77 2.43
C GLY A 125 -0.19 10.71 3.62
N TRP A 126 -1.03 11.74 3.79
CA TRP A 126 -2.15 11.72 4.73
C TRP A 126 -3.29 10.99 4.07
N ARG A 127 -3.30 9.65 4.21
CA ARG A 127 -4.39 8.81 3.74
C ARG A 127 -5.71 9.45 4.20
N GLN A 128 -6.55 9.89 3.26
CA GLN A 128 -7.89 10.30 3.65
C GLN A 128 -8.57 9.06 4.18
N GLU A 129 -8.87 9.05 5.49
CA GLU A 129 -9.80 8.08 6.04
C GLU A 129 -11.08 8.28 5.23
N VAL A 130 -11.42 7.28 4.43
CA VAL A 130 -12.76 7.22 3.87
C VAL A 130 -13.64 7.15 5.10
N GLU A 131 -14.35 8.22 5.42
CA GLU A 131 -15.45 8.15 6.40
C GLU A 131 -16.37 7.06 5.85
N GLU A 132 -16.25 5.84 6.38
CA GLU A 132 -17.30 4.85 6.23
C GLU A 132 -18.52 5.53 6.85
N ASP A 133 -19.45 6.00 6.00
CA ASP A 133 -20.74 6.49 6.43
C ASP A 133 -21.39 5.37 7.27
N ASP A 134 -21.21 5.48 8.59
CA ASP A 134 -21.91 4.75 9.63
C ASP A 134 -23.36 5.25 9.57
N TRP A 135 -24.11 4.77 8.58
CA TRP A 135 -25.55 4.97 8.50
C TRP A 135 -26.17 4.18 9.64
N GLU A 136 -26.28 4.90 10.75
CA GLU A 136 -27.16 4.78 11.90
C GLU A 136 -28.16 3.63 11.83
N ASP A 137 -28.10 2.78 12.86
CA ASP A 137 -29.22 2.00 13.37
C ASP A 137 -30.50 2.85 13.35
N GLU A 138 -31.44 2.54 12.46
CA GLU A 138 -32.85 2.88 12.68
C GLU A 138 -33.55 1.65 13.27
N ASP A 139 -33.63 1.69 14.59
CA ASP A 139 -34.58 0.99 15.41
C ASP A 139 -36.00 1.15 14.83
N GLU A 140 -36.55 0.13 14.19
CA GLU A 140 -38.01 -0.04 14.07
C GLU A 140 -38.48 -1.05 15.13
N GLU A 141 -38.51 -0.59 16.40
CA GLU A 141 -39.53 -1.06 17.33
C GLU A 141 -40.87 -0.36 17.01
N ASP A 142 -41.95 -1.12 17.24
CA ASP A 142 -43.37 -0.76 17.24
C ASP A 142 -44.07 -0.85 15.88
N GLU A 143 -45.06 -1.73 15.68
CA GLU A 143 -46.39 -1.61 16.28
C GLU A 143 -47.15 -2.95 16.31
N ALA A 144 -48.02 -3.07 17.30
CA ALA A 144 -48.75 -4.26 17.67
C ALA A 144 -49.91 -4.63 16.72
N GLY A 145 -50.18 -5.95 16.65
CA GLY A 145 -51.53 -6.51 16.63
C GLY A 145 -52.10 -6.93 15.27
N ASP A 146 -52.31 -8.24 15.08
CA ASP A 146 -53.66 -8.74 14.80
C ASP A 146 -53.76 -10.23 15.16
N TRP A 147 -54.94 -10.60 15.66
CA TRP A 147 -55.32 -11.90 16.18
C TRP A 147 -55.75 -12.84 15.04
N GLU A 148 -55.58 -14.16 15.22
CA GLU A 148 -56.68 -15.11 15.02
C GLU A 148 -56.31 -16.49 15.60
N ASP A 149 -57.26 -17.03 16.37
CA ASP A 149 -57.34 -18.40 16.87
C ASP A 149 -57.01 -19.43 15.78
N GLU A 150 -56.48 -20.59 16.15
CA GLU A 150 -57.22 -21.86 16.05
C GLU A 150 -56.65 -22.87 17.04
N GLU A 151 -57.58 -23.52 17.73
CA GLU A 151 -57.41 -24.67 18.61
C GLU A 151 -56.67 -25.80 17.88
N ASP A 152 -55.80 -26.54 18.57
CA ASP A 152 -55.85 -28.00 18.50
C ASP A 152 -55.10 -28.61 19.68
N GLU A 153 -55.89 -29.38 20.43
CA GLU A 153 -55.50 -30.26 21.51
C GLU A 153 -54.61 -31.36 20.96
N ASP A 154 -53.45 -31.63 21.56
CA ASP A 154 -52.95 -33.01 21.60
C ASP A 154 -52.00 -33.24 22.77
N ALA A 155 -52.40 -34.21 23.58
CA ALA A 155 -51.76 -34.65 24.80
C ALA A 155 -50.41 -35.33 24.54
N LEU A 156 -49.38 -34.90 25.27
CA LEU A 156 -48.16 -35.69 25.45
C LEU A 156 -48.04 -36.10 26.91
N GLU A 157 -48.37 -37.37 27.17
CA GLU A 157 -48.06 -38.08 28.41
C GLU A 157 -46.54 -38.16 28.58
N ILE A 158 -46.03 -37.50 29.63
CA ILE A 158 -44.64 -37.65 30.07
C ILE A 158 -44.60 -38.78 31.09
N ASP A 159 -44.14 -39.95 30.65
CA ASP A 159 -43.77 -41.08 31.51
C ASP A 159 -42.53 -40.73 32.33
N ASN A 160 -42.74 -40.52 33.63
CA ASN A 160 -41.69 -40.41 34.64
C ASN A 160 -41.45 -41.78 35.28
N SER A 161 -40.60 -42.61 34.67
CA SER A 161 -40.13 -43.84 35.30
C SER A 161 -38.65 -44.13 35.02
N ALA A 162 -37.74 -43.48 35.78
CA ALA A 162 -36.43 -44.09 36.13
C ALA A 162 -35.58 -43.17 37.05
N TYR A 163 -35.96 -43.09 38.33
CA TYR A 163 -35.04 -42.92 39.46
C TYR A 163 -35.70 -43.68 40.63
N GLY A 164 -35.07 -44.58 41.37
CA GLY A 164 -33.69 -45.04 41.41
C GLY A 164 -33.61 -46.17 42.44
N GLU A 165 -32.47 -46.82 42.44
CA GLU A 165 -32.02 -47.85 43.39
C GLU A 165 -32.16 -47.38 44.86
N TYR A 166 -32.63 -48.28 45.74
CA TYR A 166 -31.98 -48.78 46.97
C TYR A 166 -32.99 -49.46 47.90
#